data_AF-S2S723-F1
#
_entry.id   AF-S2S723-F1
#
_cell.length_a   1.000
_cell.length_b   1.000
_cell.length_c   1.000
_cell.angle_alpha   90.00
_cell.angle_beta   90.00
_cell.angle_gamma   90.00
#
_symmetry.space_group_name_H-M   'P 1'
#
loop_
_entity.id
_entity.type
_entity.pdbx_description
1 polymer ?
#
loop_
_entity_poly.entity_id
_entity_poly.type
_entity_poly.pdbx_seq_one_letter_code
_entity_poly.pdbx_strand_id
1 'polypeptide(L)'
;MEILASAYSVPATRIENDQLRQYMDTSDDWIKERTGIKARHVVTNQKNFDLAYDVAQQLLAKAQVAADQLDFIIVATMSPDYATPAEANRLQAALQADHAFAFNINVACAGFEYALHVADRLMTSPTVHQGIVIGSEVLSRLVDWHDRRTA
;
A
#
# COMPACT_ATOMS: atom_id res chain seq x y z
N MET A 1 11.03 19.06 -0.17
CA MET A 1 9.94 18.18 0.32
C MET A 1 10.12 17.97 1.81
N GLU A 2 9.04 18.06 2.58
CA GLU A 2 8.99 17.75 4.01
C GLU A 2 7.93 16.67 4.26
N ILE A 3 8.15 15.76 5.21
CA ILE A 3 7.18 14.73 5.59
C ILE A 3 6.34 15.24 6.75
N LEU A 4 5.04 15.48 6.52
CA LEU A 4 4.12 15.96 7.55
C LEU A 4 3.61 14.85 8.48
N ALA A 5 3.38 13.66 7.94
CA ALA A 5 2.86 12.53 8.69
C ALA A 5 3.23 11.19 8.03
N SER A 6 3.21 10.13 8.83
CA SER A 6 3.27 8.74 8.36
C SER A 6 2.18 7.90 9.03
N ALA A 7 1.72 6.87 8.33
CA ALA A 7 0.68 5.95 8.79
C ALA A 7 0.86 4.58 8.15
N TYR A 8 0.19 3.58 8.71
CA TYR A 8 0.15 2.23 8.18
C TYR A 8 -1.22 1.60 8.48
N SER A 9 -1.60 0.61 7.66
CA SER A 9 -2.73 -0.27 7.90
C SER A 9 -2.28 -1.70 7.58
N VAL A 10 -2.66 -2.66 8.41
CA VAL A 10 -2.36 -4.08 8.19
C VAL A 10 -3.64 -4.89 8.35
N PRO A 11 -3.84 -5.95 7.54
CA PRO A 11 -4.97 -6.85 7.71
C PRO A 11 -5.02 -7.44 9.12
N ALA A 12 -6.21 -7.60 9.69
CA ALA A 12 -6.37 -8.14 11.05
C ALA A 12 -5.94 -9.61 11.18
N THR A 13 -6.01 -10.38 10.08
CA THR A 13 -5.65 -11.80 10.09
C THR A 13 -4.13 -11.94 10.03
N ARG A 14 -3.54 -12.40 11.13
CA ARG A 14 -2.12 -12.74 11.23
C ARG A 14 -1.96 -14.26 11.20
N ILE A 15 -1.13 -14.74 10.28
CA ILE A 15 -0.82 -16.16 10.08
C ILE A 15 0.61 -16.41 10.53
N GLU A 16 0.80 -17.22 11.58
CA GLU A 16 2.11 -17.73 11.98
C GLU A 16 2.62 -18.78 10.98
N ASN A 17 3.94 -18.95 10.92
CA ASN A 17 4.56 -19.93 10.03
C ASN A 17 3.99 -21.34 10.17
N ASP A 18 3.70 -21.80 11.39
CA ASP A 18 3.17 -23.14 11.62
C ASP A 18 1.78 -23.36 11.03
N GLN A 19 0.99 -22.30 10.85
CA GLN A 19 -0.30 -22.39 10.19
C GLN A 19 -0.15 -22.61 8.68
N LEU A 20 0.99 -22.25 8.08
CA LEU A 20 1.25 -22.47 6.65
C LEU A 20 1.36 -23.96 6.30
N ARG A 21 1.65 -24.82 7.28
CA ARG A 21 1.68 -26.29 7.12
C ARG A 21 0.35 -26.87 6.61
N GLN A 22 -0.75 -26.13 6.79
CA GLN A 22 -2.07 -26.53 6.29
C GLN A 22 -2.19 -26.39 4.76
N TYR A 23 -1.31 -25.61 4.13
CA TYR A 23 -1.39 -25.25 2.71
C TYR A 23 -0.19 -25.77 1.92
N MET A 24 0.97 -25.94 2.56
CA MET A 24 2.23 -26.31 1.91
C MET A 24 3.15 -27.15 2.81
N ASP A 25 4.05 -27.91 2.21
CA ASP A 25 5.10 -28.67 2.90
C ASP A 25 6.22 -27.75 3.39
N THR A 26 6.03 -27.18 4.60
CA THR A 26 6.94 -26.22 5.24
C THR A 26 6.99 -26.39 6.76
N SER A 27 7.81 -25.60 7.44
CA SER A 27 7.86 -25.49 8.90
C SER A 27 8.31 -24.10 9.34
N ASP A 28 8.04 -23.74 10.60
CA ASP A 28 8.53 -22.49 11.19
C ASP A 28 10.06 -22.38 11.10
N ASP A 29 10.79 -23.45 11.41
CA ASP A 29 12.26 -23.45 11.34
C ASP A 29 12.76 -23.22 9.91
N TRP A 30 12.15 -23.89 8.91
CA TRP A 30 12.54 -23.70 7.51
C TRP A 30 12.35 -22.26 7.03
N ILE A 31 11.23 -21.62 7.40
CA ILE A 31 10.92 -20.24 7.00
C ILE A 31 11.86 -19.25 7.70
N LYS A 32 12.02 -19.38 9.03
CA LYS A 32 12.88 -18.50 9.83
C LYS A 32 14.34 -18.56 9.38
N GLU A 33 14.88 -19.75 9.14
CA GLU A 33 16.28 -19.92 8.71
C GLU A 33 16.57 -19.24 7.37
N ARG A 34 15.59 -19.21 6.45
CA ARG A 34 15.78 -18.65 5.10
C ARG A 34 15.45 -17.17 4.98
N THR A 35 14.47 -16.69 5.74
CA THR A 35 13.87 -15.36 5.53
C THR A 35 13.81 -14.51 6.80
N GLY A 36 13.92 -15.13 7.98
CA GLY A 36 13.68 -14.47 9.26
C GLY A 36 12.21 -14.18 9.58
N ILE A 37 11.27 -14.50 8.67
CA ILE A 37 9.84 -14.25 8.85
C ILE A 37 9.28 -15.22 9.91
N LYS A 38 8.43 -14.70 10.81
CA LYS A 38 7.73 -15.48 11.85
C LYS A 38 6.22 -15.58 11.61
N ALA A 39 5.66 -14.55 10.98
CA ALA A 39 4.26 -14.46 10.63
C ALA A 39 4.06 -13.42 9.54
N ARG A 40 2.87 -13.42 8.92
CA ARG A 40 2.42 -12.38 7.99
C ARG A 40 0.97 -11.99 8.22
N HIS A 41 0.62 -10.80 7.74
CA HIS A 41 -0.76 -10.35 7.66
C HIS A 41 -1.35 -10.71 6.30
N VAL A 42 -2.58 -11.22 6.30
CA VAL A 42 -3.26 -11.74 5.11
C VAL A 42 -4.65 -11.14 5.05
N VAL A 43 -5.07 -10.66 3.87
CA VAL A 43 -6.44 -10.20 3.72
C VAL A 43 -7.39 -11.39 3.70
N THR A 44 -8.56 -11.21 4.31
CA THR A 44 -9.68 -12.15 4.17
C THR A 44 -10.78 -11.51 3.33
N ASN A 45 -11.31 -10.39 3.82
CA ASN A 45 -12.43 -9.69 3.19
C ASN A 45 -12.04 -8.32 2.61
N GLN A 46 -10.94 -7.72 3.09
CA GLN A 46 -10.48 -6.40 2.68
C GLN A 46 -9.88 -6.42 1.28
N LYS A 47 -10.12 -5.36 0.54
CA LYS A 47 -9.50 -5.04 -0.74
C LYS A 47 -8.22 -4.21 -0.55
N ASN A 48 -7.42 -4.06 -1.61
CA ASN A 48 -6.24 -3.19 -1.58
C ASN A 48 -6.66 -1.75 -1.28
N PHE A 49 -7.74 -1.30 -1.93
CA PHE A 49 -8.33 0.00 -1.68
C PHE A 49 -8.63 0.27 -0.21
N ASP A 50 -9.17 -0.69 0.53
CA ASP A 50 -9.56 -0.49 1.92
C ASP A 50 -8.33 -0.16 2.79
N LEU A 51 -7.22 -0.88 2.58
CA LEU A 51 -5.95 -0.62 3.28
C LEU A 51 -5.36 0.75 2.91
N ALA A 52 -5.40 1.10 1.62
CA ALA A 52 -4.91 2.39 1.14
C ALA A 52 -5.77 3.56 1.67
N TYR A 53 -7.09 3.37 1.74
CA TYR A 53 -8.04 4.37 2.23
C TYR A 53 -7.88 4.59 3.74
N ASP A 54 -7.73 3.53 4.52
CA ASP A 54 -7.43 3.61 5.96
C ASP A 54 -6.15 4.44 6.22
N VAL A 55 -5.11 4.22 5.41
CA VAL A 55 -3.86 4.99 5.51
C VAL A 55 -4.08 6.45 5.12
N ALA A 56 -4.78 6.72 4.01
CA ALA A 56 -5.04 8.07 3.56
C ALA A 56 -5.80 8.91 4.60
N GLN A 57 -6.84 8.33 5.22
CA GLN A 57 -7.60 8.99 6.29
C GLN A 57 -6.71 9.30 7.51
N GLN A 58 -5.87 8.35 7.92
CA GLN A 58 -4.92 8.57 9.02
C GLN A 58 -3.90 9.68 8.69
N LEU A 59 -3.38 9.73 7.47
CA LEU A 59 -2.43 10.75 7.04
C LEU A 59 -3.05 12.15 7.11
N LEU A 60 -4.24 12.32 6.52
CA LEU A 60 -4.97 13.60 6.55
C LEU A 60 -5.28 14.05 7.97
N ALA A 61 -5.76 13.13 8.82
CA ALA A 61 -6.06 13.43 10.22
C ALA A 61 -4.81 13.83 11.03
N LYS A 62 -3.69 13.11 10.87
CA LYS A 62 -2.43 13.40 11.58
C LYS A 62 -1.77 14.69 11.10
N ALA A 63 -1.78 14.95 9.80
CA ALA A 63 -1.22 16.15 9.21
C ALA A 63 -2.13 17.38 9.38
N GLN A 64 -3.38 17.18 9.82
CA GLN A 64 -4.41 18.23 9.89
C GLN A 64 -4.64 18.93 8.54
N VAL A 65 -4.58 18.15 7.46
CA VAL A 65 -4.76 18.60 6.07
C VAL A 65 -6.13 18.17 5.59
N ALA A 66 -6.87 19.08 4.95
CA ALA A 66 -8.13 18.76 4.33
C ALA A 66 -7.90 18.08 2.96
N ALA A 67 -8.78 17.17 2.56
CA ALA A 67 -8.59 16.38 1.33
C ALA A 67 -8.57 17.24 0.06
N ASP A 68 -9.31 18.34 0.04
CA ASP A 68 -9.34 19.32 -1.04
C ASP A 68 -8.03 20.13 -1.15
N GLN A 69 -7.16 20.12 -0.14
CA GLN A 69 -5.85 20.75 -0.20
C GLN A 69 -4.78 19.87 -0.87
N LEU A 70 -5.10 18.62 -1.18
CA LEU A 70 -4.17 17.74 -1.89
C LEU A 70 -4.08 18.15 -3.36
N ASP A 71 -2.84 18.34 -3.83
CA ASP A 71 -2.52 18.56 -5.24
C ASP A 71 -2.24 17.25 -5.97
N PHE A 72 -1.85 16.19 -5.24
CA PHE A 72 -1.66 14.87 -5.83
C PHE A 72 -1.88 13.68 -4.88
N ILE A 73 -2.25 12.54 -5.49
CA ILE A 73 -2.33 11.23 -4.84
C ILE A 73 -1.55 10.23 -5.69
N ILE A 74 -0.50 9.63 -5.13
CA ILE A 74 0.25 8.56 -5.79
C ILE A 74 0.09 7.27 -4.99
N VAL A 75 -0.41 6.22 -5.64
CA VAL A 75 -0.43 4.87 -5.05
C VAL A 75 0.57 3.98 -5.76
N ALA A 76 1.62 3.57 -5.05
CA ALA A 76 2.54 2.54 -5.47
C ALA A 76 1.92 1.17 -5.20
N THR A 77 1.54 0.45 -6.26
CA THR A 77 0.97 -0.90 -6.14
C THR A 77 1.18 -1.75 -7.38
N MET A 78 1.52 -3.03 -7.18
CA MET A 78 1.51 -4.08 -8.20
C MET A 78 0.31 -5.03 -8.07
N SER A 79 -0.53 -4.85 -7.04
CA SER A 79 -1.71 -5.67 -6.78
C SER A 79 -3.00 -4.83 -6.68
N PRO A 80 -3.30 -3.97 -7.67
CA PRO A 80 -4.53 -3.16 -7.64
C PRO A 80 -5.78 -4.06 -7.68
N ASP A 81 -6.89 -3.62 -7.08
CA ASP A 81 -8.15 -4.38 -7.12
C ASP A 81 -8.73 -4.43 -8.55
N TYR A 82 -8.45 -3.41 -9.36
CA TYR A 82 -8.95 -3.25 -10.72
C TYR A 82 -7.83 -2.78 -11.66
N ALA A 83 -7.91 -3.16 -12.93
CA ALA A 83 -7.05 -2.58 -13.97
C ALA A 83 -7.41 -1.10 -14.25
N THR A 84 -8.71 -0.77 -14.16
CA THR A 84 -9.24 0.59 -14.22
C THR A 84 -10.59 0.64 -13.51
N PRO A 85 -10.93 1.72 -12.77
CA PRO A 85 -10.07 2.86 -12.44
C PRO A 85 -8.90 2.49 -11.52
N ALA A 86 -7.84 3.29 -11.51
CA ALA A 86 -6.69 3.08 -10.62
C ALA A 86 -7.05 3.39 -9.15
N GLU A 87 -6.31 2.79 -8.22
CA GLU A 87 -6.55 2.97 -6.78
C GLU A 87 -6.43 4.42 -6.34
N ALA A 88 -5.46 5.16 -6.87
CA ALA A 88 -5.32 6.58 -6.61
C ALA A 88 -6.58 7.38 -7.03
N ASN A 89 -7.20 7.06 -8.17
CA ASN A 89 -8.43 7.74 -8.61
C ASN A 89 -9.64 7.36 -7.73
N ARG A 90 -9.69 6.11 -7.26
CA ARG A 90 -10.71 5.68 -6.29
C ARG A 90 -10.53 6.42 -4.97
N LEU A 91 -9.30 6.61 -4.50
CA LEU A 91 -9.00 7.39 -3.29
C LEU A 91 -9.38 8.85 -3.47
N GLN A 92 -9.00 9.46 -4.60
CA GLN A 92 -9.38 10.83 -4.93
C GLN A 92 -10.89 11.03 -4.79
N ALA A 93 -11.69 10.16 -5.41
CA ALA A 93 -13.15 10.24 -5.35
C ALA A 93 -13.69 9.99 -3.93
N ALA A 94 -13.16 9.00 -3.20
CA ALA A 94 -13.63 8.66 -1.86
C ALA A 94 -13.28 9.73 -0.81
N LEU A 95 -12.14 10.41 -0.97
CA LEU A 95 -11.68 11.49 -0.10
C LEU A 95 -12.27 12.86 -0.49
N GLN A 96 -12.91 12.97 -1.66
CA GLN A 96 -13.34 14.24 -2.26
C GLN A 96 -12.15 15.19 -2.48
N ALA A 97 -11.01 14.64 -2.88
CA ALA A 97 -9.80 15.40 -3.20
C ALA A 97 -9.87 15.95 -4.64
N ASP A 98 -10.84 16.83 -4.89
CA ASP A 98 -11.22 17.28 -6.23
C ASP A 98 -10.12 18.04 -6.98
N HIS A 99 -9.15 18.61 -6.25
CA HIS A 99 -8.00 19.33 -6.80
C HIS A 99 -6.80 18.43 -7.13
N ALA A 100 -6.76 17.22 -6.56
CA ALA A 100 -5.61 16.33 -6.71
C ALA A 100 -5.61 15.65 -8.07
N PHE A 101 -4.50 15.67 -8.81
CA PHE A 101 -4.30 14.65 -9.84
C PHE A 101 -3.90 13.33 -9.19
N ALA A 102 -4.38 12.20 -9.73
CA ALA A 102 -4.22 10.91 -9.08
C ALA A 102 -3.82 9.81 -10.08
N PHE A 103 -2.79 9.04 -9.74
CA PHE A 103 -2.34 7.91 -10.55
C PHE A 103 -1.64 6.82 -9.72
N ASN A 104 -1.66 5.60 -10.25
CA ASN A 104 -0.87 4.50 -9.71
C ASN A 104 0.50 4.45 -10.39
N ILE A 105 1.51 3.99 -9.64
CA ILE A 105 2.81 3.59 -10.19
C ILE A 105 3.07 2.12 -9.83
N ASN A 106 3.52 1.33 -10.80
CA ASN A 106 3.86 -0.07 -10.61
C ASN A 106 5.35 -0.29 -10.91
N VAL A 107 6.14 -0.45 -9.86
CA VAL A 107 7.59 -0.79 -9.94
C VAL A 107 7.92 -1.90 -8.92
N ALA A 108 6.99 -2.84 -8.74
CA ALA A 108 7.08 -3.90 -7.74
C ALA A 108 7.54 -3.37 -6.35
N CYS A 109 8.48 -4.05 -5.69
CA CYS A 109 8.97 -3.69 -4.35
C CYS A 109 9.65 -2.31 -4.29
N ALA A 110 10.14 -1.78 -5.42
CA ALA A 110 10.73 -0.43 -5.49
C ALA A 110 9.67 0.67 -5.67
N GLY A 111 8.38 0.30 -5.79
CA GLY A 111 7.29 1.23 -6.11
C GLY A 111 7.22 2.44 -5.18
N PHE A 112 7.37 2.25 -3.87
CA PHE A 112 7.28 3.35 -2.91
C PHE A 112 8.43 4.35 -3.04
N GLU A 113 9.67 3.88 -3.22
CA GLU A 113 10.83 4.75 -3.43
C GLU A 113 10.69 5.55 -4.73
N TYR A 114 10.23 4.91 -5.80
CA TYR A 114 9.96 5.57 -7.07
C TYR A 114 8.84 6.61 -6.94
N ALA A 115 7.76 6.27 -6.23
CA ALA A 115 6.67 7.20 -5.96
C ALA A 115 7.13 8.42 -5.15
N LEU A 116 7.99 8.22 -4.14
CA LEU A 116 8.60 9.32 -3.39
C LEU A 116 9.49 10.19 -4.27
N HIS A 117 10.29 9.59 -5.16
CA HIS A 117 11.11 10.36 -6.09
C HIS A 117 10.24 11.20 -7.05
N VAL A 118 9.16 10.61 -7.59
CA VAL A 118 8.20 11.33 -8.43
C VAL A 118 7.54 12.47 -7.65
N ALA A 119 7.10 12.24 -6.41
CA ALA A 119 6.52 13.27 -5.55
C ALA A 119 7.50 14.42 -5.28
N ASP A 120 8.76 14.12 -4.95
CA ASP A 120 9.80 15.14 -4.77
C ASP A 120 9.97 16.02 -6.02
N ARG A 121 9.97 15.41 -7.22
CA ARG A 121 10.03 16.15 -8.47
C ARG A 121 8.78 17.00 -8.71
N LEU A 122 7.58 16.49 -8.42
CA LEU A 122 6.32 17.25 -8.56
C LEU A 122 6.29 18.48 -7.65
N MET A 123 6.78 18.36 -6.41
CA MET A 123 6.84 19.45 -5.44
C MET A 123 7.85 20.56 -5.80
N THR A 124 8.62 20.42 -6.88
CA THR A 124 9.41 21.53 -7.42
C THR A 124 8.56 22.58 -8.15
N SER A 125 7.33 22.22 -8.53
CA SER A 125 6.37 23.15 -9.11
C SER A 125 5.87 24.15 -8.05
N PRO A 126 5.78 25.46 -8.37
CA PRO A 126 5.25 26.46 -7.45
C PRO A 126 3.75 26.30 -7.16
N THR A 127 3.05 25.43 -7.90
CA THR A 127 1.61 25.16 -7.74
C THR A 127 1.33 23.82 -7.06
N VAL A 128 2.36 23.11 -6.58
CA VAL A 128 2.21 21.82 -5.90
C VAL A 128 2.81 21.96 -4.51
N HIS A 129 1.94 21.89 -3.51
CA HIS A 129 2.27 22.15 -2.11
C HIS A 129 2.10 20.92 -1.25
N GLN A 130 1.07 20.12 -1.51
CA GLN A 130 0.70 19.00 -0.66
C GLN A 130 0.24 17.80 -1.48
N GLY A 131 0.61 16.60 -1.05
CA GLY A 131 0.16 15.38 -1.67
C GLY A 131 0.45 14.17 -0.79
N ILE A 132 -0.13 13.04 -1.15
CA ILE A 132 0.05 11.78 -0.43
C ILE A 132 0.69 10.74 -1.34
N VAL A 133 1.61 9.96 -0.76
CA VAL A 133 2.25 8.80 -1.39
C VAL A 133 1.96 7.58 -0.54
N ILE A 134 1.34 6.56 -1.13
CA ILE A 134 0.92 5.35 -0.43
C ILE A 134 1.52 4.14 -1.15
N GLY A 135 2.25 3.29 -0.44
CA GLY A 135 2.52 1.92 -0.88
C GLY A 135 1.44 0.99 -0.33
N SER A 136 0.74 0.27 -1.19
CA SER A 136 -0.33 -0.64 -0.75
C SER A 136 -0.36 -1.92 -1.58
N GLU A 137 -0.31 -3.06 -0.91
CA GLU A 137 -0.25 -4.37 -1.57
C GLU A 137 -1.11 -5.42 -0.87
N VAL A 138 -1.72 -6.29 -1.68
CA VAL A 138 -2.48 -7.47 -1.28
C VAL A 138 -1.91 -8.69 -2.00
N LEU A 139 -0.63 -8.99 -1.71
CA LEU A 139 0.10 -10.08 -2.36
C LEU A 139 -0.47 -11.47 -2.03
N SER A 140 -1.20 -11.61 -0.94
CA SER A 140 -1.89 -12.85 -0.54
C SER A 140 -2.88 -13.38 -1.59
N ARG A 141 -3.37 -12.52 -2.49
CA ARG A 141 -4.21 -12.92 -3.64
C ARG A 141 -3.42 -13.32 -4.87
N LEU A 142 -2.12 -13.01 -4.91
CA LEU A 142 -1.24 -13.23 -6.07
C LEU A 142 -0.29 -14.42 -5.87
N VAL A 143 0.00 -14.80 -4.63
CA VAL A 143 0.89 -15.93 -4.32
C VAL A 143 0.21 -17.29 -4.51
N ASP A 144 1.00 -18.29 -4.87
CA ASP A 144 0.56 -19.69 -4.89
C ASP A 144 0.71 -20.31 -3.49
N TRP A 145 -0.41 -20.51 -2.81
CA TRP A 145 -0.43 -21.07 -1.45
C TRP A 145 0.04 -22.53 -1.34
N HIS A 146 0.29 -23.23 -2.45
CA HIS A 146 0.86 -24.57 -2.45
C HIS A 146 2.37 -24.58 -2.82
N ASP A 147 2.93 -23.46 -3.26
CA ASP A 147 4.37 -23.33 -3.53
C ASP A 147 5.09 -22.82 -2.29
N ARG A 148 5.80 -23.71 -1.58
CA ARG A 148 6.56 -23.31 -0.38
C ARG A 148 7.63 -22.23 -0.61
N ARG A 149 8.00 -21.92 -1.87
CA ARG A 149 8.92 -20.82 -2.19
C ARG A 149 8.28 -19.44 -1.96
N THR A 150 6.95 -19.35 -1.84
CA THR A 150 6.22 -18.12 -1.51
C THR A 150 5.89 -18.01 -0.01
N ALA A 151 6.45 -18.90 0.81
CA ALA A 151 6.23 -18.95 2.26
C ALA A 151 6.91 -17.83 3.04
#